data_AF-W4RP04-F1
#
_entry.id   AF-W4RP04-F1
#
_cell.length_a   1.000
_cell.length_b   1.000
_cell.length_c   1.000
_cell.angle_alpha   90.00
_cell.angle_beta   90.00
_cell.angle_gamma   90.00
#
_symmetry.space_group_name_H-M   'P 1'
#
loop_
_entity.id
_entity.type
_entity.pdbx_description
1 polymer ?
#
loop_
_entity_poly.entity_id
_entity_poly.type
_entity_poly.pdbx_seq_one_letter_code
_entity_poly.pdbx_strand_id
1 'polypeptide(L)' 'MGRKIISIFMLGLAGYFVFENRYRVMNMLLGNRFLRRVAVGSIMGLPGIRSKMMDSLFSGPSEFQ' A
#
# COMPACT_ATOMS: atom_id res chain seq x y z
N MET A 1 -25.32 10.30 16.28
CA MET A 1 -24.38 9.43 17.02
C MET A 1 -24.16 8.05 16.40
N GLY A 2 -25.17 7.40 15.80
CA GLY A 2 -25.04 6.02 15.27
C GLY A 2 -23.91 5.78 14.24
N ARG A 3 -23.59 6.77 13.39
CA ARG A 3 -22.48 6.65 12.41
C ARG A 3 -21.10 6.44 13.05
N LYS A 4 -20.83 7.07 14.21
CA LYS A 4 -19.55 6.91 14.91
C LYS A 4 -19.44 5.54 15.58
N ILE A 5 -20.55 5.05 16.13
CA ILE A 5 -20.63 3.71 16.73
C ILE A 5 -20.40 2.65 15.65
N ILE A 6 -21.07 2.77 14.51
CA ILE A 6 -20.89 1.86 13.36
C ILE A 6 -19.45 1.87 12.87
N SER A 7 -18.81 3.04 12.78
CA SER A 7 -17.42 3.14 12.32
C SER A 7 -16.44 2.49 13.29
N ILE A 8 -16.65 2.63 14.60
CA ILE A 8 -15.86 1.97 15.65
C ILE A 8 -16.10 0.46 15.65
N PHE A 9 -17.34 0.03 15.42
CA PHE A 9 -17.68 -1.39 15.32
C PHE A 9 -17.06 -2.02 14.07
N MET A 10 -17.05 -1.32 12.93
CA MET A 10 -16.38 -1.77 11.71
C MET A 10 -14.87 -1.86 11.89
N LEU A 11 -14.24 -0.92 12.63
CA LEU A 11 -12.82 -0.99 12.96
C LEU A 11 -12.51 -2.18 13.89
N GLY A 12 -13.35 -2.41 14.90
CA GLY A 12 -13.23 -3.56 15.80
C GLY A 12 -13.39 -4.89 15.08
N LEU A 13 -14.40 -5.01 14.21
CA LEU A 13 -14.62 -6.19 13.37
C LEU A 13 -13.49 -6.40 12.37
N ALA A 14 -13.00 -5.35 11.72
CA ALA A 14 -11.85 -5.43 10.83
C ALA A 14 -10.60 -5.92 11.57
N GLY A 15 -10.33 -5.38 12.77
CA GLY A 15 -9.24 -5.83 13.62
C GLY A 15 -9.40 -7.27 14.10
N TYR A 16 -10.62 -7.68 14.46
CA TYR A 16 -10.95 -9.04 14.89
C TYR A 16 -10.75 -10.04 13.74
N PHE A 17 -11.21 -9.70 12.53
CA PHE A 17 -11.04 -10.54 11.34
C PHE A 17 -9.57 -10.69 10.93
N VAL A 18 -8.77 -9.64 11.14
CA VAL A 18 -7.31 -9.66 10.98
C VAL A 18 -6.65 -10.60 12.00
N PHE A 19 -7.16 -10.64 13.23
CA PHE A 19 -6.62 -11.46 14.32
C PHE A 19 -7.04 -12.93 14.23
N GLU A 20 -8.29 -13.20 13.86
CA GLU A 20 -8.84 -14.54 13.69
C GLU A 20 -8.22 -15.24 12.47
N ASN A 21 -7.99 -14.48 11.39
CA ASN A 21 -7.41 -14.99 10.16
C ASN A 21 -5.89 -14.72 10.08
N ARG A 22 -5.23 -14.81 11.24
CA ARG A 22 -3.80 -14.51 11.51
C ARG A 22 -2.84 -14.93 10.40
N TYR A 23 -3.09 -16.05 9.72
CA TYR A 23 -2.24 -16.57 8.65
C TYR A 23 -2.68 -16.17 7.25
N ARG A 24 -3.97 -15.94 7.00
CA ARG A 24 -4.52 -15.62 5.67
C ARG A 24 -4.37 -14.15 5.33
N VAL A 25 -4.59 -13.27 6.32
CA VAL A 25 -4.38 -11.82 6.17
C VAL A 25 -2.90 -11.50 6.10
N MET A 26 -2.09 -12.15 6.94
CA MET A 26 -0.64 -12.04 6.87
C MET A 26 -0.11 -12.57 5.53
N ASN A 27 -0.63 -13.70 5.00
CA ASN A 27 -0.26 -14.16 3.65
C ASN A 27 -0.78 -13.26 2.53
N MET A 28 -1.90 -12.56 2.69
CA MET A 28 -2.37 -11.58 1.70
C MET A 28 -1.53 -10.29 1.73
N LEU A 29 -1.10 -9.86 2.92
CA LEU A 29 -0.23 -8.69 3.13
C LEU A 29 1.22 -8.97 2.69
N LEU A 30 1.80 -10.07 3.16
CA LEU A 30 3.16 -10.52 2.83
C LEU A 30 3.25 -11.22 1.47
N GLY A 31 2.11 -11.60 0.88
CA GLY A 31 2.01 -12.18 -0.45
C GLY A 31 2.28 -11.18 -1.57
N ASN A 32 3.14 -10.18 -1.34
CA ASN A 32 3.88 -9.29 -2.25
C ASN A 32 3.10 -8.51 -3.34
N ARG A 33 1.95 -8.99 -3.83
CA ARG A 33 1.19 -8.43 -4.96
C ARG A 33 0.26 -7.30 -4.53
N PHE A 34 -0.35 -7.42 -3.34
CA PHE A 34 -1.25 -6.38 -2.80
C PHE A 34 -0.47 -5.20 -2.26
N LEU A 35 0.54 -5.45 -1.42
CA LEU A 35 1.41 -4.41 -0.89
C LEU A 35 2.17 -3.69 -2.01
N ARG A 36 2.71 -4.41 -3.01
CA ARG A 36 3.33 -3.79 -4.19
C ARG A 36 2.34 -2.96 -4.98
N ARG A 37 1.09 -3.42 -5.18
CA ARG A 37 0.08 -2.65 -5.92
C ARG A 37 -0.32 -1.38 -5.19
N VAL A 38 -0.46 -1.43 -3.86
CA VAL A 38 -0.78 -0.25 -3.03
C VAL A 38 0.41 0.71 -2.99
N ALA A 39 1.61 0.22 -2.73
CA ALA A 39 2.82 1.03 -2.66
C ALA A 39 3.19 1.64 -4.02
N VAL A 40 3.19 0.86 -5.10
CA VAL A 40 3.46 1.39 -6.46
C VAL A 40 2.32 2.30 -6.90
N GLY A 41 1.06 1.95 -6.64
CA GLY A 41 -0.10 2.78 -6.99
C GLY A 41 -0.10 4.12 -6.27
N SER A 42 0.27 4.15 -4.99
CA SER A 42 0.37 5.40 -4.21
C SER A 42 1.58 6.24 -4.63
N ILE A 43 2.74 5.60 -4.86
CA ILE A 43 3.98 6.28 -5.26
C ILE A 43 3.90 6.83 -6.70
N MET A 44 3.35 6.07 -7.66
CA MET A 44 3.15 6.52 -9.05
C MET A 44 2.03 7.55 -9.21
N GLY A 45 1.06 7.58 -8.29
CA GLY A 45 -0.01 8.59 -8.28
C GLY A 45 0.46 9.98 -7.84
N LEU A 46 1.65 10.08 -7.21
CA LEU A 46 2.22 11.34 -6.74
C LEU A 46 3.19 11.90 -7.80
N PRO A 47 2.83 13.00 -8.52
CA PRO A 47 3.63 13.51 -9.64
C PRO A 47 5.05 13.94 -9.21
N GLY A 48 5.23 14.43 -7.98
CA GLY A 48 6.54 14.82 -7.46
C GLY A 48 7.48 13.65 -7.16
N ILE A 49 6.96 12.53 -6.65
CA ILE A 49 7.78 11.34 -6.36
C ILE A 49 8.01 10.56 -7.66
N ARG A 50 6.99 10.44 -8.51
CA ARG A 50 7.10 9.87 -9.86
C ARG A 50 8.18 10.57 -10.68
N SER A 51 8.21 11.89 -10.71
CA SER A 51 9.21 12.63 -11.48
C SER A 51 10.61 12.43 -10.91
N LYS A 52 10.79 12.41 -9.58
CA LYS A 52 12.09 12.09 -8.96
C LYS A 52 12.56 10.66 -9.21
N MET A 53 11.64 9.70 -9.22
CA MET A 53 11.97 8.29 -9.46
C MET A 53 12.28 8.05 -10.94
N MET A 54 11.53 8.68 -11.86
CA MET A 54 11.86 8.66 -13.29
C MET A 54 13.17 9.39 -13.57
N ASP A 55 13.37 10.57 -12.98
CA ASP A 55 14.63 11.30 -13.09
C ASP A 55 15.77 10.44 -12.53
N SER A 56 15.65 9.82 -11.35
CA SER A 56 16.68 8.93 -10.80
C SER A 56 16.89 7.61 -11.57
N LEU A 57 15.90 7.12 -12.30
CA LEU A 57 16.00 5.93 -13.16
C LEU A 57 16.54 6.26 -14.56
N PHE A 58 16.37 7.49 -15.03
CA PHE A 58 16.85 7.97 -16.32
C PHE A 58 18.13 8.83 -16.21
N SER A 59 18.52 9.28 -15.01
CA SER A 59 19.73 10.08 -14.73
C SER A 59 20.93 9.25 -14.25
N GLY A 60 20.80 7.93 -14.17
CA GLY A 60 21.93 7.02 -13.95
C GLY A 60 21.88 5.84 -14.93
N PRO A 61 22.98 5.48 -15.61
CA PRO A 61 24.16 6.24 -16.02
C PRO A 61 24.05 6.67 -17.49
N SER A 62 24.49 7.88 -17.80
CA SER A 62 24.83 8.35 -19.14
C SER A 62 26.09 7.66 -19.71
N GLU A 63 26.26 6.35 -19.49
CA GLU A 63 27.37 5.55 -20.02
C GLU A 63 27.08 4.94 -21.41
N PHE A 64 25.92 5.23 -22.00
CA PHE A 64 25.61 4.81 -23.38
C PHE A 64 25.03 5.94 -24.23
N GLN A 65 25.73 7.09 -24.31
CA GLN A 65 25.77 7.88 -25.55
C GLN A 65 26.93 8.88 -25.55
#